data_AF-A0A6S6U265-F1
#
_entry.id   AF-A0A6S6U265-F1
#
_cell.length_a   1.000
_cell.length_b   1.000
_cell.length_c   1.000
_cell.angle_alpha   90.00
_cell.angle_beta   90.00
_cell.angle_gamma   90.00
#
_symmetry.space_group_name_H-M   'P 1'
#
loop_
_entity.id
_entity.type
_entity.pdbx_description
1 polymer ?
#
loop_
_entity_poly.entity_id
_entity_poly.type
_entity_poly.pdbx_seq_one_letter_code
_entity_poly.pdbx_strand_id
1 'polypeptide(L)'
;MTYMEWYQAHGEKHKVIMDKLTHLSNEEIVAYFRFDNMVEKEADFCLLYKENKKCHDVEHLNCYLCACPHFRFDDEGWEMKGAKYLSSCSINSKEGGEFVTDAGIHQDCSNCLVPHNESYIRRNFSRDWFEIMEDVLP
;
A
#
# COMPACT_ATOMS: atom_id res chain seq x y z
N MET A 1 12.43 2.17 -10.86
CA MET A 1 12.32 1.48 -9.57
C MET A 1 11.50 0.24 -9.82
N THR A 2 11.99 -0.93 -9.42
CA THR A 2 11.25 -2.18 -9.49
C THR A 2 10.23 -2.27 -8.33
N TYR A 3 9.30 -3.23 -8.36
CA TYR A 3 8.40 -3.46 -7.24
C TYR A 3 9.15 -3.89 -5.99
N MET A 4 10.16 -4.76 -6.10
CA MET A 4 10.96 -5.19 -4.95
C MET A 4 11.69 -4.00 -4.31
N GLU A 5 12.31 -3.13 -5.12
CA GLU A 5 12.97 -1.92 -4.62
C GLU A 5 11.99 -1.01 -3.89
N TRP A 6 10.78 -0.82 -4.45
CA TRP A 6 9.74 -0.01 -3.83
C TRP A 6 9.24 -0.64 -2.52
N TYR A 7 8.98 -1.95 -2.51
CA TYR A 7 8.50 -2.72 -1.37
C TYR A 7 9.45 -2.58 -0.17
N GLN A 8 10.75 -2.81 -0.40
CA GLN A 8 11.78 -2.67 0.64
C GLN A 8 11.84 -1.22 1.14
N ALA A 9 11.91 -0.24 0.23
CA ALA A 9 11.98 1.16 0.60
C ALA A 9 10.74 1.65 1.36
N HIS A 10 9.55 1.16 1.00
CA HIS A 10 8.30 1.52 1.68
C HIS A 10 8.22 0.91 3.08
N GLY A 11 8.56 -0.37 3.24
CA GLY A 11 8.59 -1.04 4.53
C GLY A 11 9.57 -0.38 5.50
N GLU A 12 10.76 0.01 5.04
CA GLU A 12 11.73 0.73 5.87
C GLU A 12 11.22 2.12 6.30
N LYS A 13 10.56 2.87 5.40
CA LYS A 13 9.90 4.13 5.77
C LYS A 13 8.82 3.90 6.83
N HIS A 14 8.03 2.84 6.69
CA HIS A 14 6.99 2.50 7.66
C HIS A 14 7.62 2.17 9.02
N LYS A 15 8.69 1.36 9.05
CA LYS A 15 9.46 1.04 10.26
C LYS A 15 9.95 2.30 10.98
N VAL A 16 10.54 3.25 10.25
CA VAL A 16 11.02 4.53 10.82
C VAL A 16 9.91 5.30 11.50
N ILE A 17 8.69 5.31 10.95
CA ILE A 17 7.54 5.94 11.61
C ILE A 17 7.16 5.14 12.86
N MET A 18 7.04 3.82 12.76
CA MET A 18 6.66 2.96 13.88
C MET A 18 7.61 3.06 15.08
N ASP A 19 8.91 3.23 14.84
CA ASP A 19 9.92 3.42 15.89
C ASP A 19 9.68 4.71 16.69
N LYS A 20 9.13 5.77 16.08
CA LYS A 20 8.73 7.01 16.77
C LYS A 20 7.46 6.83 17.60
N LEU A 21 6.57 5.92 17.19
CA LEU A 21 5.21 5.76 17.72
C LEU A 21 5.08 4.62 18.73
N THR A 22 6.18 4.13 19.30
CA THR A 22 6.20 3.05 20.30
C THR A 22 5.33 3.31 21.53
N HIS A 23 5.13 4.58 21.87
CA HIS A 23 4.31 5.02 23.00
C HIS A 23 2.80 5.07 22.71
N LEU A 24 2.40 5.01 21.44
CA LEU A 24 0.99 5.03 21.03
C LEU A 24 0.39 3.63 21.03
N SER A 25 -0.90 3.52 21.30
CA SER A 25 -1.70 2.32 21.07
C SER A 25 -1.90 2.04 19.58
N ASN A 26 -2.33 0.83 19.23
CA ASN A 26 -2.58 0.47 17.83
C ASN A 26 -3.68 1.35 17.20
N GLU A 27 -4.70 1.72 17.97
CA GLU A 27 -5.78 2.60 17.54
C GLU A 27 -5.29 4.03 17.25
N GLU A 28 -4.43 4.55 18.11
CA GLU A 28 -3.79 5.84 17.90
C GLU A 28 -2.86 5.82 16.68
N ILE A 29 -2.18 4.70 16.41
CA ILE A 29 -1.36 4.54 15.21
C ILE A 29 -2.25 4.53 13.95
N VAL A 30 -3.36 3.78 13.94
CA VAL A 30 -4.29 3.80 12.80
C VAL A 30 -4.79 5.23 12.55
N ALA A 31 -5.15 5.98 13.60
CA ALA A 31 -5.54 7.38 13.45
C ALA A 31 -4.38 8.28 12.99
N TYR A 32 -3.15 8.03 13.44
CA TYR A 32 -1.94 8.76 13.03
C TYR A 32 -1.72 8.67 11.52
N PHE A 33 -2.00 7.51 10.92
CA PHE A 33 -1.83 7.29 9.48
C PHE A 33 -2.94 7.86 8.59
N ARG A 34 -3.90 8.61 9.15
CA ARG A 34 -4.85 9.40 8.35
C ARG A 34 -4.11 10.46 7.53
N PHE A 35 -4.57 10.69 6.31
CA PHE A 35 -3.91 11.56 5.33
C PHE A 35 -3.50 12.92 5.91
N ASP A 36 -4.41 13.63 6.57
CA ASP A 36 -4.12 14.98 7.11
C ASP A 36 -2.98 14.96 8.15
N ASN A 37 -2.96 13.93 9.01
CA ASN A 37 -1.89 13.74 9.99
C ASN A 37 -0.56 13.38 9.32
N MET A 38 -0.59 12.54 8.28
CA MET A 38 0.59 12.13 7.54
C MET A 38 1.20 13.28 6.74
N VAL A 39 0.37 14.17 6.16
CA VAL A 39 0.82 15.40 5.51
C VAL A 39 1.53 16.31 6.50
N GLU A 40 0.97 16.52 7.69
CA GLU A 40 1.54 17.40 8.70
C GLU A 40 2.84 16.84 9.30
N LYS A 41 2.87 15.54 9.60
CA LYS A 41 3.91 14.94 10.45
C LYS A 41 4.97 14.16 9.68
N GLU A 42 4.64 13.63 8.50
CA GLU A 42 5.49 12.70 7.75
C GLU A 42 5.49 13.04 6.24
N ALA A 43 5.60 14.33 5.88
CA ALA A 43 5.50 14.82 4.50
C ALA A 43 6.48 14.17 3.49
N ASP A 44 7.61 13.62 3.97
CA ASP A 44 8.60 12.92 3.13
C ASP A 44 8.26 11.44 2.87
N PHE A 45 7.24 10.89 3.55
CA PHE A 45 6.82 9.51 3.38
C PHE A 45 6.32 9.25 1.95
N CYS A 46 5.45 10.14 1.45
CA CYS A 46 4.82 10.07 0.14
C CYS A 46 4.95 11.39 -0.62
N LEU A 47 5.24 11.33 -1.92
CA LEU A 47 5.34 12.53 -2.77
C LEU A 47 4.04 13.33 -2.81
N LEU A 48 2.89 12.65 -2.76
CA LEU A 48 1.58 13.30 -2.79
C LEU A 48 1.31 14.13 -1.53
N TYR A 49 1.97 13.84 -0.41
CA TYR A 49 1.82 14.62 0.81
C TYR A 49 2.44 16.01 0.67
N LYS A 50 3.55 16.13 -0.06
CA LYS A 50 4.19 17.42 -0.36
C LYS A 50 3.31 18.32 -1.22
N GLU A 51 2.44 17.70 -2.03
CA GLU A 51 1.46 18.38 -2.86
C GLU A 51 0.09 18.53 -2.18
N ASN A 52 -0.05 18.05 -0.93
CA ASN A 52 -1.32 17.96 -0.20
C ASN A 52 -2.43 17.32 -1.05
N LYS A 53 -2.11 16.25 -1.78
CA LYS A 53 -3.01 15.55 -2.70
C LYS A 53 -3.34 14.14 -2.21
N LYS A 54 -4.62 13.78 -2.19
CA LYS A 54 -5.07 12.41 -1.89
C LYS A 54 -4.88 11.49 -3.10
N CYS A 55 -4.51 10.22 -2.86
CA CYS A 55 -4.42 9.21 -3.91
C CYS A 55 -5.79 8.66 -4.33
N HIS A 56 -6.74 8.64 -3.39
CA HIS A 56 -8.14 8.27 -3.63
C HIS A 56 -9.05 9.37 -3.11
N ASP A 57 -10.10 9.66 -3.86
CA ASP A 57 -11.07 10.69 -3.50
C ASP A 57 -12.09 10.14 -2.48
N VAL A 58 -11.67 10.12 -1.22
CA VAL A 58 -12.50 9.72 -0.08
C VAL A 58 -12.35 10.71 1.07
N GLU A 59 -13.42 10.86 1.84
CA GLU A 59 -13.46 11.79 2.98
C GLU A 59 -12.35 11.49 3.98
N HIS A 60 -12.28 10.23 4.43
CA HIS A 60 -11.29 9.77 5.41
C HIS A 60 -10.31 8.77 4.78
N LEU A 61 -9.28 9.29 4.13
CA LEU A 61 -8.20 8.47 3.59
C LEU A 61 -7.23 8.08 4.70
N ASN A 62 -7.03 6.77 4.89
CA ASN A 62 -6.02 6.24 5.80
C ASN A 62 -4.90 5.55 5.01
N CYS A 63 -3.65 5.88 5.28
CA CYS A 63 -2.51 5.45 4.49
C CYS A 63 -1.71 4.28 5.10
N TYR A 64 -2.16 3.70 6.23
CA TYR A 64 -1.42 2.64 6.94
C TYR A 64 -1.10 1.45 6.03
N LEU A 65 -2.12 0.90 5.35
CA LEU A 65 -1.94 -0.17 4.37
C LEU A 65 -2.01 0.35 2.93
N CYS A 66 -1.55 1.58 2.66
CA CYS A 66 -1.58 2.10 1.28
C CYS A 66 -0.89 1.16 0.27
N ALA A 67 0.10 0.38 0.74
CA ALA A 67 0.49 -0.87 0.09
C ALA A 67 -0.46 -2.00 0.48
N CYS A 68 -1.30 -2.44 -0.46
CA CYS A 68 -2.33 -3.44 -0.20
C CYS A 68 -1.73 -4.84 0.03
N PRO A 69 -2.07 -5.56 1.12
CA PRO A 69 -1.61 -6.94 1.38
C PRO A 69 -2.09 -7.96 0.35
N HIS A 70 -3.08 -7.62 -0.47
CA HIS A 70 -3.59 -8.45 -1.57
C HIS A 70 -2.92 -8.17 -2.92
N PHE A 71 -2.01 -7.20 -2.99
CA PHE A 71 -1.22 -6.94 -4.18
C PHE A 71 -0.13 -8.01 -4.28
N ARG A 72 -0.06 -8.71 -5.40
CA ARG A 72 1.01 -9.68 -5.72
C ARG A 72 1.88 -9.06 -6.79
N PHE A 73 3.19 -9.20 -6.69
CA PHE A 73 4.11 -8.71 -7.71
C PHE A 73 5.32 -9.60 -7.89
N ASP A 74 5.88 -9.56 -9.09
CA ASP A 74 7.17 -10.14 -9.43
C ASP A 74 7.79 -9.24 -10.50
N ASP A 75 9.01 -8.80 -10.28
CA ASP A 75 9.74 -7.92 -11.19
C ASP A 75 10.06 -8.63 -12.51
N GLU A 76 10.25 -9.95 -12.47
CA GLU A 76 10.40 -10.79 -13.66
C GLU A 76 9.05 -11.13 -14.30
N GLY A 77 7.97 -11.01 -13.52
CA GLY A 77 6.61 -11.32 -13.91
C GLY A 77 6.36 -12.81 -14.11
N TRP A 78 5.10 -13.14 -14.38
CA TRP A 78 4.66 -14.49 -14.66
C TRP A 78 3.64 -14.50 -15.81
N GLU A 79 3.47 -15.65 -16.46
CA GLU A 79 2.52 -15.80 -17.55
C GLU A 79 1.12 -16.14 -17.02
N MET A 80 0.12 -15.32 -17.36
CA MET A 80 -1.30 -15.61 -17.13
C MET A 80 -2.09 -15.25 -18.37
N LYS A 81 -3.07 -16.08 -18.73
CA LYS A 81 -4.01 -15.81 -19.83
C LYS A 81 -3.31 -15.46 -21.15
N GLY A 82 -2.10 -16.00 -21.37
CA GLY A 82 -1.29 -15.74 -22.58
C GLY A 82 -0.60 -14.36 -22.61
N ALA A 83 -0.51 -13.67 -21.47
CA ALA A 83 0.18 -12.40 -21.34
C ALA A 83 1.10 -12.40 -20.10
N LYS A 84 2.12 -11.53 -20.12
CA LYS A 84 3.04 -11.31 -19.00
C LYS A 84 2.39 -10.36 -17.99
N TYR A 85 2.22 -10.83 -16.76
CA TYR A 85 1.76 -10.03 -15.62
C TYR A 85 2.93 -9.76 -14.68
N LEU A 86 3.11 -8.49 -14.32
CA LEU A 86 4.10 -8.03 -13.34
C LEU A 86 3.47 -7.84 -11.96
N SER A 87 2.14 -7.70 -11.90
CA SER A 87 1.39 -7.70 -10.67
C SER A 87 -0.06 -8.14 -10.85
N SER A 88 -0.68 -8.60 -9.78
CA SER A 88 -2.10 -9.01 -9.75
C SER A 88 -2.74 -8.77 -8.37
N CYS A 89 -4.06 -8.89 -8.29
CA CYS A 89 -4.81 -8.86 -7.03
C CYS A 89 -5.20 -10.29 -6.60
N SER A 90 -4.72 -10.74 -5.44
CA SER A 90 -4.98 -12.11 -4.95
C SER A 90 -6.45 -12.39 -4.61
N ILE A 91 -7.24 -11.34 -4.36
CA ILE A 91 -8.68 -11.46 -4.07
C ILE A 91 -9.56 -11.15 -5.28
N ASN A 92 -8.98 -10.85 -6.45
CA ASN A 92 -9.71 -10.45 -7.66
C ASN A 92 -10.79 -9.39 -7.37
N SER A 93 -10.41 -8.30 -6.69
CA SER A 93 -11.34 -7.23 -6.34
C SER A 93 -12.06 -6.71 -7.59
N LYS A 94 -13.38 -6.49 -7.46
CA LYS A 94 -14.20 -5.92 -8.55
C LYS A 94 -13.80 -4.49 -8.91
N GLU A 95 -13.16 -3.79 -7.97
CA GLU A 95 -12.63 -2.43 -8.16
C GLU A 95 -11.19 -2.44 -8.71
N GLY A 96 -10.61 -3.62 -8.93
CA GLY A 96 -9.30 -3.78 -9.55
C GLY A 96 -9.39 -3.70 -11.07
N GLY A 97 -8.34 -3.19 -11.70
CA GLY A 97 -8.17 -3.14 -13.14
C GLY A 97 -6.81 -3.65 -13.58
N GLU A 98 -6.53 -3.50 -14.88
CA GLU A 98 -5.26 -3.84 -15.50
C GLU A 98 -4.70 -2.60 -16.19
N PHE A 99 -3.42 -2.31 -15.96
CA PHE A 99 -2.65 -1.27 -16.63
C PHE A 99 -1.60 -1.90 -17.53
N VAL A 100 -1.79 -1.78 -18.85
CA VAL A 100 -0.94 -2.45 -19.85
C VAL A 100 0.22 -1.54 -20.25
N THR A 101 1.43 -2.08 -20.23
CA THR A 101 2.65 -1.43 -20.71
C THR A 101 3.40 -2.34 -21.69
N ASP A 102 4.41 -1.81 -22.36
CA ASP A 102 5.32 -2.61 -23.19
C ASP A 102 6.08 -3.69 -22.38
N ALA A 103 6.24 -3.49 -21.06
CA ALA A 103 6.94 -4.43 -20.18
C ALA A 103 6.04 -5.57 -19.67
N GLY A 104 4.73 -5.37 -19.67
CA GLY A 104 3.74 -6.32 -19.14
C GLY A 104 2.51 -5.63 -18.55
N ILE A 105 1.63 -6.45 -17.96
CA ILE A 105 0.39 -6.03 -17.34
C ILE A 105 0.61 -5.80 -15.84
N HIS A 106 0.21 -4.63 -15.36
CA HIS A 106 0.23 -4.28 -13.94
C HIS A 106 -1.19 -4.28 -13.38
N GLN A 107 -1.33 -4.60 -12.10
CA GLN A 107 -2.57 -4.41 -11.37
C GLN A 107 -2.84 -2.91 -11.14
N ASP A 108 -4.01 -2.46 -11.57
CA ASP A 108 -4.52 -1.12 -11.26
C ASP A 108 -5.45 -1.18 -10.04
N CYS A 109 -5.19 -0.35 -9.04
CA CYS A 109 -5.96 -0.26 -7.79
C CYS A 109 -6.60 1.13 -7.59
N SER A 110 -6.61 1.98 -8.62
CA SER A 110 -7.02 3.40 -8.51
C SER A 110 -8.47 3.59 -8.05
N ASN A 111 -9.34 2.58 -8.24
CA ASN A 111 -10.74 2.60 -7.76
C ASN A 111 -10.95 1.80 -6.46
N CYS A 112 -9.92 1.12 -5.95
CA CYS A 112 -10.05 0.21 -4.82
C CYS A 112 -9.72 0.87 -3.49
N LEU A 113 -10.61 0.74 -2.50
CA LEU A 113 -10.46 1.34 -1.17
C LEU A 113 -10.17 0.33 -0.05
N VAL A 114 -10.06 -0.96 -0.37
CA VAL A 114 -9.76 -2.04 0.59
C VAL A 114 -8.60 -1.69 1.54
N PRO A 115 -7.40 -1.31 1.04
CA PRO A 115 -6.27 -0.94 1.90
C PRO A 115 -6.50 0.30 2.77
N HIS A 116 -7.42 1.18 2.37
CA HIS A 116 -7.65 2.46 3.03
C HIS A 116 -8.80 2.41 4.05
N ASN A 117 -9.52 1.30 4.12
CA ASN A 117 -10.62 1.12 5.05
C ASN A 117 -10.10 0.80 6.46
N GLU A 118 -10.40 1.65 7.44
CA GLU A 118 -9.91 1.47 8.82
C GLU A 118 -10.31 0.12 9.43
N SER A 119 -11.52 -0.38 9.15
CA SER A 119 -11.95 -1.70 9.65
C SER A 119 -11.13 -2.84 9.04
N TYR A 120 -10.72 -2.72 7.78
CA TYR A 120 -9.78 -3.67 7.17
C TYR A 120 -8.39 -3.55 7.78
N ILE A 121 -7.89 -2.33 7.96
CA ILE A 121 -6.58 -2.06 8.60
C ILE A 121 -6.52 -2.71 9.98
N ARG A 122 -7.52 -2.45 10.84
CA ARG A 122 -7.58 -2.99 12.21
C ARG A 122 -7.56 -4.52 12.26
N ARG A 123 -8.24 -5.18 11.31
CA ARG A 123 -8.29 -6.66 11.25
C ARG A 123 -6.97 -7.29 10.81
N ASN A 124 -6.13 -6.55 10.07
CA ASN A 124 -4.87 -7.03 9.53
C ASN A 124 -3.67 -6.25 10.09
N PHE A 125 -3.82 -5.65 11.27
CA PHE A 125 -2.81 -4.77 11.84
C PHE A 125 -1.66 -5.57 12.45
N SER A 126 -0.43 -5.26 12.06
CA SER A 126 0.79 -5.56 12.83
C SER A 126 1.66 -4.32 12.91
N ARG A 127 2.41 -4.14 14.00
CA ARG A 127 3.39 -3.05 14.07
C ARG A 127 4.57 -3.24 13.13
N ASP A 128 4.81 -4.47 12.69
CA ASP A 128 5.76 -4.77 11.63
C ASP A 128 5.01 -4.87 10.31
N TRP A 129 5.26 -3.91 9.41
CA TRP A 129 4.62 -3.87 8.11
C TRP A 129 4.99 -5.08 7.25
N PHE A 130 6.20 -5.63 7.40
CA PHE A 130 6.63 -6.79 6.63
C PHE A 130 5.87 -8.06 7.02
N GLU A 131 5.41 -8.18 8.27
CA GLU A 131 4.51 -9.28 8.68
C GLU A 131 3.16 -9.21 7.96
N ILE A 132 2.59 -8.01 7.82
CA ILE A 132 1.31 -7.83 7.11
C ILE A 132 1.45 -8.18 5.63
N MET A 133 2.63 -7.92 5.07
CA MET A 133 2.90 -8.03 3.65
C MET A 133 3.57 -9.35 3.26
N GLU A 134 3.65 -10.34 4.16
CA GLU A 134 4.39 -11.59 3.93
C GLU A 134 3.98 -12.32 2.64
N ASP A 135 2.71 -12.21 2.26
CA ASP A 135 2.16 -12.89 1.08
C ASP A 135 2.29 -12.09 -0.24
N VAL A 136 2.84 -10.86 -0.25
CA VAL A 136 2.85 -10.05 -1.49
C VAL A 136 3.88 -10.53 -2.51
N LEU A 137 4.88 -11.26 -2.04
CA LEU A 137 5.89 -11.92 -2.86
C LEU A 137 5.39 -13.33 -3.26
N PRO A 138 5.79 -13.84 -4.44
CA PRO A 138 5.44 -15.19 -4.91
C PRO A 138 6.10 -16.32 -4.12
#